data_AF-A0A7U9IUA5-F1
#
_entry.id   AF-A0A7U9IUA5-F1
#
_cell.length_a   1.000
_cell.length_b   1.000
_cell.length_c   1.000
_cell.angle_alpha   90.00
_cell.angle_beta   90.00
_cell.angle_gamma   90.00
#
_symmetry.space_group_name_H-M   'P 1'
#
loop_
_entity.id
_entity.type
_entity.pdbx_description
1 polymer ?
#
loop_
_entity_poly.entity_id
_entity_poly.type
_entity_poly.pdbx_seq_one_letter_code
_entity_poly.pdbx_strand_id
1 'polypeptide(L)'
;MMHLKNIKAGNAKTLEQYELTKKHGVIWLYSEDGKNWYEEVKNFQPDTIKIVYDENNIIVAITRDASTLNPEGFSVVEVPDITSNRRADDSGKWMFKDGAVIKRIYTADEQQKLAELHKAALLSEAESVILPLERAVRLNMATDEERSRLEAWERYSVLVSRVDPANPEWPEMPQ
;
A
#
# COMPACT_ATOMS: atom_id res chain seq x y z
N MET A 1 13.65 16.94 -14.78
CA MET A 1 12.50 16.49 -13.99
C MET A 1 12.84 16.69 -12.53
N MET A 2 11.90 17.21 -11.75
CA MET A 2 12.07 17.52 -10.35
C MET A 2 12.20 16.26 -9.48
N HIS A 3 13.09 16.31 -8.48
CA HIS A 3 13.20 15.26 -7.46
C HIS A 3 13.62 15.92 -6.14
N LEU A 4 12.70 15.94 -5.18
CA LEU A 4 12.86 16.52 -3.85
C LEU A 4 12.75 15.39 -2.84
N LYS A 5 13.84 15.09 -2.13
CA LYS A 5 13.91 13.94 -1.23
C LYS A 5 13.76 14.36 0.22
N ASN A 6 13.18 13.47 1.02
CA ASN A 6 13.14 13.54 2.49
C ASN A 6 12.67 14.91 3.00
N ILE A 7 11.54 15.39 2.48
CA ILE A 7 10.99 16.69 2.78
C ILE A 7 10.51 16.73 4.24
N LYS A 8 10.95 17.72 5.00
CA LYS A 8 10.61 17.89 6.42
C LYS A 8 10.28 19.34 6.74
N ALA A 9 9.51 19.57 7.79
CA ALA A 9 9.33 20.90 8.34
C ALA A 9 10.67 21.51 8.79
N GLY A 10 10.84 22.80 8.54
CA GLY A 10 11.98 23.58 8.97
C GLY A 10 11.58 25.01 9.32
N ASN A 11 12.50 25.74 9.94
CA ASN A 11 12.29 27.14 10.29
C ASN A 11 12.24 28.04 9.04
N ALA A 12 11.58 29.18 9.18
CA ALA A 12 11.68 30.27 8.20
C ALA A 12 13.15 30.69 8.03
N LYS A 13 13.59 30.86 6.78
CA LYS A 13 14.94 31.27 6.40
C LYS A 13 15.02 32.71 5.90
N THR A 14 13.87 33.31 5.55
CA THR A 14 13.79 34.71 5.10
C THR A 14 12.83 35.53 5.98
N LEU A 15 12.93 36.86 5.90
CA LEU A 15 12.03 37.76 6.63
C LEU A 15 10.57 37.56 6.20
N GLU A 16 10.33 37.43 4.89
CA GLU A 16 8.99 37.17 4.35
C GLU A 16 8.43 35.84 4.88
N GLN A 17 9.23 34.78 4.88
CA GLN A 17 8.82 33.49 5.44
C GLN A 17 8.49 33.61 6.94
N TYR A 18 9.29 34.37 7.69
CA TYR A 18 9.05 34.63 9.11
C TYR A 18 7.75 35.39 9.35
N GLU A 19 7.47 36.43 8.56
CA GLU A 19 6.24 37.21 8.65
C GLU A 19 5.01 36.36 8.33
N LEU A 20 5.08 35.53 7.28
CA LEU A 20 4.02 34.60 6.92
C LEU A 20 3.79 33.53 7.99
N THR A 21 4.84 32.95 8.57
CA THR A 21 4.70 32.03 9.71
C THR A 21 4.06 32.74 10.89
N LYS A 22 4.50 33.94 11.25
CA LYS A 22 3.96 34.71 12.38
C LYS A 22 2.48 35.08 12.18
N LYS A 23 2.09 35.47 10.97
CA LYS A 23 0.75 35.97 10.66
C LYS A 23 -0.26 34.86 10.34
N HIS A 24 0.18 33.80 9.69
CA HIS A 24 -0.70 32.77 9.12
C HIS A 24 -0.37 31.34 9.60
N GLY A 25 0.67 31.15 10.41
CA GLY A 25 1.05 29.82 10.91
C GLY A 25 1.65 28.92 9.84
N VAL A 26 2.21 29.48 8.76
CA VAL A 26 2.81 28.70 7.67
C VAL A 26 3.95 27.83 8.20
N ILE A 27 3.86 26.53 7.93
CA ILE A 27 4.91 25.54 8.15
C ILE A 27 5.72 25.44 6.87
N TRP A 28 7.04 25.67 6.95
CA TRP A 28 7.91 25.63 5.77
C TRP A 28 8.51 24.24 5.61
N LEU A 29 8.38 23.67 4.40
CA LEU A 29 8.88 22.34 4.10
C LEU A 29 10.14 22.43 3.25
N TYR A 30 11.16 21.66 3.61
CA TYR A 30 12.45 21.63 2.93
C TYR A 30 12.87 20.20 2.61
N SER A 31 13.35 19.98 1.39
CA SER A 31 14.04 18.74 1.01
C SER A 31 15.39 18.61 1.72
N GLU A 32 15.99 17.41 1.68
CA GLU A 32 17.31 17.14 2.28
C GLU A 32 18.45 18.02 1.73
N ASP A 33 18.35 18.43 0.46
CA ASP A 33 19.28 19.36 -0.18
C ASP A 33 18.93 20.84 0.08
N GLY A 34 17.95 21.10 0.94
CA GLY A 34 17.64 22.42 1.49
C GLY A 34 16.69 23.29 0.67
N LYS A 35 16.10 22.76 -0.41
CA LYS A 35 15.14 23.49 -1.27
C LYS A 35 13.79 23.61 -0.59
N ASN A 36 13.16 24.78 -0.71
CA ASN A 36 11.83 25.04 -0.14
C ASN A 36 10.74 24.48 -1.06
N TRP A 37 9.90 23.59 -0.55
CA TRP A 37 8.81 22.96 -1.30
C TRP A 37 7.93 23.97 -2.05
N TYR A 38 7.41 24.99 -1.36
CA TYR A 38 6.45 25.94 -1.91
C TYR A 38 7.06 26.80 -3.02
N GLU A 39 8.36 27.08 -2.94
CA GLU A 39 9.09 27.81 -3.98
C GLU A 39 9.38 26.93 -5.20
N GLU A 40 9.58 25.62 -5.00
CA GLU A 40 9.88 24.64 -6.04
C GLU A 40 8.63 24.13 -6.78
N VAL A 41 7.41 24.28 -6.24
CA VAL A 41 6.16 23.85 -6.90
C VAL A 41 6.06 24.37 -8.34
N LYS A 42 6.46 25.62 -8.59
CA LYS A 42 6.42 26.24 -9.93
C LYS A 42 7.39 25.62 -10.96
N ASN A 43 8.36 24.85 -10.50
CA ASN A 43 9.38 24.23 -11.36
C ASN A 43 8.94 22.85 -11.89
N PHE A 44 7.83 22.30 -11.40
CA PHE A 44 7.20 21.10 -11.94
C PHE A 44 6.48 21.40 -13.26
N GLN A 45 6.62 20.52 -14.25
CA GLN A 45 5.95 20.65 -15.54
C GLN A 45 4.45 20.32 -15.41
N PRO A 46 3.54 20.99 -16.13
CA PRO A 46 2.10 20.75 -15.99
C PRO A 46 1.63 19.39 -16.53
N ASP A 47 2.35 18.78 -17.47
CA ASP A 47 1.98 17.56 -18.20
C ASP A 47 2.69 16.28 -17.71
N THR A 48 3.30 16.34 -16.53
CA THR A 48 3.99 15.20 -15.89
C THR A 48 3.21 14.66 -14.69
N ILE A 49 3.53 13.42 -14.29
CA ILE A 49 3.03 12.80 -13.07
C ILE A 49 3.98 13.13 -11.92
N LYS A 50 3.43 13.46 -10.74
CA LYS A 50 4.17 13.70 -9.51
C LYS A 50 3.84 12.57 -8.56
N ILE A 51 4.88 11.91 -8.09
CA ILE A 51 4.78 10.75 -7.21
C ILE A 51 5.33 11.14 -5.85
N VAL A 52 4.54 10.88 -4.82
CA VAL A 52 4.98 10.96 -3.43
C VAL A 52 5.29 9.54 -2.96
N TYR A 53 6.46 9.36 -2.37
CA TYR A 53 6.88 8.06 -1.84
C TYR A 53 7.55 8.17 -0.46
N ASP A 54 7.41 7.11 0.34
CA ASP A 54 7.93 7.03 1.70
C ASP A 54 9.41 6.59 1.78
N GLU A 55 9.95 6.46 2.99
CA GLU A 55 11.34 6.03 3.21
C GLU A 55 11.65 4.61 2.67
N ASN A 56 10.63 3.76 2.50
CA ASN A 56 10.73 2.43 1.90
C ASN A 56 10.50 2.46 0.39
N ASN A 57 10.43 3.66 -0.20
CA ASN A 57 10.13 3.94 -1.60
C ASN A 57 8.70 3.59 -2.04
N ILE A 58 7.79 3.30 -1.12
CA ILE A 58 6.41 2.93 -1.43
C ILE A 58 5.66 4.19 -1.85
N ILE A 59 4.94 4.10 -2.96
CA ILE A 59 4.15 5.22 -3.49
C ILE A 59 2.87 5.37 -2.66
N VAL A 60 2.65 6.57 -2.16
CA VAL A 60 1.53 6.92 -1.25
C VAL A 60 0.62 8.02 -1.80
N ALA A 61 1.05 8.75 -2.82
CA ALA A 61 0.18 9.67 -3.55
C ALA A 61 0.68 9.89 -4.97
N ILE A 62 -0.27 10.14 -5.88
CA ILE A 62 -0.01 10.43 -7.29
C ILE A 62 -0.89 11.60 -7.71
N THR A 63 -0.32 12.62 -8.34
CA THR A 63 -1.06 13.78 -8.87
C THR A 63 -0.43 14.30 -10.15
N ARG A 64 -1.16 15.14 -10.89
CA ARG A 64 -0.59 15.97 -11.97
C ARG A 64 -0.36 17.42 -11.52
N ASP A 65 -0.92 17.82 -10.39
CA ASP A 65 -0.75 19.15 -9.83
C ASP A 65 0.05 19.06 -8.52
N ALA A 66 1.31 19.51 -8.55
CA ALA A 66 2.17 19.48 -7.38
C ALA A 66 1.60 20.34 -6.23
N SER A 67 0.85 21.41 -6.53
CA SER A 67 0.34 22.34 -5.52
C SER A 67 -0.69 21.71 -4.57
N THR A 68 -1.27 20.56 -4.94
CA THR A 68 -2.22 19.81 -4.10
C THR A 68 -1.55 18.95 -3.04
N LEU A 69 -0.22 18.87 -3.02
CA LEU A 69 0.53 17.99 -2.11
C LEU A 69 0.97 18.72 -0.84
N ASN A 70 0.90 18.00 0.28
CA ASN A 70 1.61 18.31 1.53
C ASN A 70 2.61 17.18 1.82
N PRO A 71 3.85 17.24 1.30
CA PRO A 71 4.76 16.11 1.30
C PRO A 71 5.66 16.02 2.55
N GLU A 72 5.22 16.56 3.69
CA GLU A 72 5.97 16.44 4.94
C GLU A 72 6.18 14.98 5.32
N GLY A 73 7.43 14.58 5.54
CA GLY A 73 7.84 13.20 5.84
C GLY A 73 8.11 12.32 4.62
N PHE A 74 7.92 12.84 3.39
CA PHE A 74 8.00 12.06 2.16
C PHE A 74 9.00 12.64 1.16
N SER A 75 9.19 11.94 0.05
CA SER A 75 9.90 12.44 -1.13
C SER A 75 8.92 12.64 -2.29
N VAL A 76 9.20 13.62 -3.15
CA VAL A 76 8.41 13.91 -4.37
C VAL A 76 9.30 13.80 -5.59
N VAL A 77 8.87 13.03 -6.59
CA VAL A 77 9.55 12.92 -7.88
C VAL A 77 8.59 13.15 -9.03
N GLU A 78 9.08 13.86 -10.04
CA GLU A 78 8.41 14.07 -11.31
C GLU A 78 8.82 13.00 -12.32
N VAL A 79 7.83 12.38 -12.95
CA VAL A 79 8.02 11.35 -13.97
C VAL A 79 7.16 11.65 -15.20
N PRO A 80 7.56 11.19 -16.40
CA PRO A 80 6.78 11.47 -17.62
C PRO A 80 5.41 10.78 -17.57
N ASP A 81 4.39 11.42 -18.15
CA ASP A 81 3.02 10.88 -18.21
C ASP A 81 2.85 9.84 -19.33
N ILE A 82 3.50 8.68 -19.16
CA ILE A 82 3.50 7.56 -20.10
C ILE A 82 2.66 6.37 -19.59
N THR A 83 2.25 5.48 -20.50
CA THR A 83 1.39 4.32 -20.20
C THR A 83 1.91 3.45 -19.05
N SER A 84 3.22 3.27 -18.89
CA SER A 84 3.77 2.47 -17.79
C SER A 84 3.55 3.14 -16.43
N ASN A 85 3.77 4.45 -16.33
CA ASN A 85 3.62 5.20 -15.07
C ASN A 85 2.15 5.39 -14.69
N ARG A 86 1.25 5.50 -15.67
CA ARG A 86 -0.22 5.58 -15.44
C ARG A 86 -0.83 4.31 -14.83
N ARG A 87 -0.10 3.19 -14.80
CA ARG A 87 -0.57 1.96 -14.16
C ARG A 87 -0.47 2.02 -12.65
N ALA A 88 0.37 2.90 -12.12
CA ALA A 88 0.53 3.06 -10.68
C ALA A 88 -0.65 3.76 -10.06
N ASP A 89 -0.93 3.36 -8.83
CA ASP A 89 -1.93 3.94 -7.94
C ASP A 89 -1.30 4.14 -6.54
N ASP A 90 -2.07 4.71 -5.62
CA ASP A 90 -1.70 4.99 -4.24
C ASP A 90 -2.04 3.83 -3.27
N SER A 91 -2.30 2.63 -3.78
CA SER A 91 -2.68 1.46 -2.95
C SER A 91 -1.53 0.87 -2.11
N GLY A 92 -0.32 1.42 -2.22
CA GLY A 92 0.90 0.88 -1.60
C GLY A 92 1.44 -0.39 -2.28
N LYS A 93 0.93 -0.73 -3.48
CA LYS A 93 1.41 -1.84 -4.33
C LYS A 93 2.46 -1.41 -5.36
N TRP A 94 2.83 -0.14 -5.35
CA TRP A 94 3.80 0.46 -6.27
C TRP A 94 4.92 1.13 -5.47
N MET A 95 6.11 1.18 -6.08
CA MET A 95 7.28 1.82 -5.50
C MET A 95 8.04 2.62 -6.55
N PHE A 96 8.75 3.67 -6.11
CA PHE A 96 9.68 4.41 -6.95
C PHE A 96 11.12 3.99 -6.65
N LYS A 97 11.74 3.22 -7.54
CA LYS A 97 13.08 2.66 -7.31
C LYS A 97 13.94 2.83 -8.55
N ASP A 98 15.19 3.27 -8.36
CA ASP A 98 16.19 3.43 -9.42
C ASP A 98 15.69 4.27 -10.63
N GLY A 99 14.90 5.32 -10.34
CA GLY A 99 14.35 6.21 -11.38
C GLY A 99 13.08 5.70 -12.05
N ALA A 100 12.55 4.55 -11.64
CA ALA A 100 11.39 3.91 -12.26
C ALA A 100 10.24 3.67 -11.28
N VAL A 101 9.02 3.72 -11.82
CA VAL A 101 7.80 3.29 -11.13
C VAL A 101 7.62 1.80 -11.40
N ILE A 102 7.72 0.99 -10.35
CA ILE A 102 7.63 -0.47 -10.45
C ILE A 102 6.61 -1.02 -9.45
N LYS A 103 6.17 -2.27 -9.66
CA LYS A 103 5.41 -2.98 -8.63
C LYS A 103 6.28 -3.11 -7.38
N ARG A 104 5.66 -2.94 -6.22
CA ARG A 104 6.34 -3.06 -4.92
C ARG A 104 7.01 -4.41 -4.81
N ILE A 105 8.28 -4.39 -4.42
CA ILE A 105 9.05 -5.56 -4.05
C ILE A 105 8.94 -5.68 -2.53
N TYR A 106 8.27 -6.72 -2.07
CA TYR A 106 8.08 -6.97 -0.64
C TYR A 106 9.32 -7.66 -0.06
N THR A 107 9.69 -7.32 1.17
CA THR A 107 10.71 -8.06 1.92
C THR A 107 10.22 -9.47 2.27
N ALA A 108 11.14 -10.37 2.65
CA ALA A 108 10.76 -11.72 3.09
C ALA A 108 9.76 -11.68 4.26
N ASP A 109 10.01 -10.82 5.25
CA ASP A 109 9.13 -10.64 6.42
C ASP A 109 7.74 -10.10 6.02
N GLU A 110 7.69 -9.15 5.08
CA GLU A 110 6.41 -8.63 4.58
C GLU A 110 5.63 -9.72 3.82
N GLN A 111 6.31 -10.50 2.98
CA GLN A 111 5.69 -11.62 2.26
C GLN A 111 5.14 -12.66 3.23
N GLN A 112 5.90 -13.02 4.26
CA GLN A 112 5.46 -13.95 5.28
C GLN A 112 4.24 -13.42 6.02
N LYS A 113 4.24 -12.14 6.43
CA LYS A 113 3.09 -11.52 7.10
C LYS A 113 1.86 -11.49 6.21
N LEU A 114 2.02 -11.20 4.91
CA LEU A 114 0.91 -11.25 3.94
C LEU A 114 0.38 -12.68 3.78
N ALA A 115 1.25 -13.68 3.75
CA ALA A 115 0.86 -15.09 3.70
C ALA A 115 0.12 -15.52 4.98
N GLU A 116 0.56 -15.08 6.16
CA GLU A 116 -0.14 -15.33 7.43
C GLU A 116 -1.54 -14.69 7.45
N LEU A 117 -1.68 -13.45 6.98
CA LEU A 117 -2.97 -12.79 6.85
C LEU A 117 -3.89 -13.53 5.86
N HIS A 118 -3.34 -13.99 4.74
CA HIS A 118 -4.09 -14.77 3.76
C HIS A 118 -4.55 -16.12 4.34
N LYS A 119 -3.66 -16.83 5.04
CA LYS A 119 -3.98 -18.07 5.77
C LYS A 119 -5.13 -17.86 6.76
N ALA A 120 -5.07 -16.80 7.56
CA ALA A 120 -6.12 -16.46 8.51
C ALA A 120 -7.46 -16.16 7.82
N ALA A 121 -7.43 -15.46 6.68
CA ALA A 121 -8.62 -15.18 5.89
C ALA A 121 -9.26 -16.46 5.32
N LEU A 122 -8.46 -17.36 4.74
CA LEU A 122 -8.93 -18.64 4.21
C LEU A 122 -9.51 -19.56 5.30
N LEU A 123 -8.89 -19.59 6.49
CA LEU A 123 -9.44 -20.32 7.63
C LEU A 123 -10.77 -19.72 8.09
N SER A 124 -10.87 -18.38 8.17
CA SER A 124 -12.13 -17.72 8.50
C SER A 124 -13.22 -17.99 7.46
N GLU A 125 -12.87 -18.04 6.18
CA GLU A 125 -13.80 -18.38 5.11
C GLU A 125 -14.28 -19.83 5.23
N ALA A 126 -13.35 -20.77 5.47
CA ALA A 126 -13.70 -22.18 5.68
C ALA A 126 -14.64 -22.37 6.88
N GLU A 127 -14.34 -21.75 8.03
CA GLU A 127 -15.21 -21.80 9.23
C GLU A 127 -16.61 -21.24 8.95
N SER A 128 -16.73 -20.21 8.10
CA SER A 128 -18.03 -19.66 7.73
C SER A 128 -18.92 -20.65 6.97
N VAL A 129 -18.32 -21.63 6.29
CA VAL A 129 -19.01 -22.73 5.59
C VAL A 129 -19.20 -23.95 6.48
N ILE A 130 -18.20 -24.30 7.29
CA ILE A 130 -18.19 -25.48 8.16
C ILE A 130 -19.26 -25.38 9.26
N LEU A 131 -19.32 -24.26 9.99
CA LEU A 131 -20.16 -24.14 11.19
C LEU A 131 -21.67 -24.37 10.93
N PRO A 132 -22.28 -23.87 9.84
CA PRO A 132 -23.66 -24.22 9.49
C PRO A 132 -23.85 -25.71 9.14
N LEU A 133 -22.91 -26.31 8.40
CA LEU A 133 -22.98 -27.70 7.96
C LEU A 133 -22.83 -28.67 9.15
N GLU A 134 -21.86 -28.43 10.04
CA GLU A 134 -21.72 -29.16 11.30
C GLU A 134 -22.99 -29.10 12.13
N ARG A 135 -23.65 -27.93 12.17
CA ARG A 135 -24.91 -27.75 12.88
C ARG A 135 -26.03 -28.58 12.24
N ALA A 136 -26.15 -28.61 10.92
CA ALA A 136 -27.12 -29.44 10.22
C ALA A 136 -26.88 -30.94 10.51
N VAL A 137 -25.62 -31.39 10.51
CA VAL A 137 -25.25 -32.76 10.87
C VAL A 137 -25.65 -33.07 12.31
N ARG A 138 -25.28 -32.21 13.27
CA ARG A 138 -25.60 -32.37 14.69
C ARG A 138 -27.09 -32.42 14.99
N LEU A 139 -27.90 -31.69 14.22
CA LEU A 139 -29.36 -31.68 14.33
C LEU A 139 -30.03 -32.82 13.54
N ASN A 140 -29.26 -33.70 12.89
CA ASN A 140 -29.74 -34.75 11.98
C ASN A 140 -30.60 -34.20 10.82
N MET A 141 -30.27 -32.99 10.35
CA MET A 141 -30.94 -32.29 9.26
C MET A 141 -30.12 -32.25 7.96
N ALA A 142 -28.85 -32.68 7.99
CA ALA A 142 -27.95 -32.59 6.85
C ALA A 142 -28.28 -33.58 5.72
N THR A 143 -28.26 -33.10 4.47
CA THR A 143 -28.31 -33.93 3.26
C THR A 143 -26.96 -34.64 2.99
N ASP A 144 -26.93 -35.59 2.06
CA ASP A 144 -25.68 -36.26 1.66
C ASP A 144 -24.69 -35.30 0.98
N GLU A 145 -25.20 -34.31 0.24
CA GLU A 145 -24.40 -33.24 -0.36
C GLU A 145 -23.81 -32.33 0.72
N GLU A 146 -24.59 -31.94 1.74
CA GLU A 146 -24.10 -31.13 2.86
C GLU A 146 -23.01 -31.87 3.66
N ARG A 147 -23.13 -33.18 3.83
CA ARG A 147 -22.11 -34.03 4.46
C ARG A 147 -20.83 -34.09 3.63
N SER A 148 -20.95 -34.29 2.32
CA SER A 148 -19.81 -34.33 1.40
C SER A 148 -19.09 -32.97 1.35
N ARG A 149 -19.86 -31.88 1.36
CA ARG A 149 -19.33 -30.51 1.40
C ARG A 149 -18.63 -30.22 2.73
N LEU A 150 -19.21 -30.65 3.85
CA LEU A 150 -18.58 -30.52 5.17
C LEU A 150 -17.20 -31.18 5.18
N GLU A 151 -17.11 -32.45 4.75
CA GLU A 151 -15.84 -33.18 4.70
C GLU A 151 -14.79 -32.47 3.83
N ALA A 152 -15.21 -31.95 2.65
CA ALA A 152 -14.31 -31.23 1.75
C ALA A 152 -13.77 -29.94 2.40
N TRP A 153 -14.63 -29.16 3.06
CA TRP A 153 -14.24 -27.90 3.70
C TRP A 153 -13.42 -28.11 4.98
N GLU A 154 -13.72 -29.12 5.80
CA GLU A 154 -12.89 -29.51 6.95
C GLU A 154 -11.49 -29.96 6.50
N ARG A 155 -11.41 -30.79 5.45
CA ARG A 155 -10.12 -31.20 4.90
C ARG A 155 -9.34 -30.00 4.36
N TYR A 156 -10.02 -29.09 3.66
CA TYR A 156 -9.42 -27.85 3.17
C TYR A 156 -8.88 -26.99 4.30
N SER A 157 -9.67 -26.74 5.37
CA SER A 157 -9.23 -25.91 6.50
C SER A 157 -7.99 -26.50 7.18
N VAL A 158 -7.94 -27.83 7.35
CA VAL A 158 -6.75 -28.54 7.86
C VAL A 158 -5.55 -28.36 6.94
N LEU A 159 -5.71 -28.49 5.61
CA LEU A 159 -4.63 -28.25 4.65
C LEU A 159 -4.12 -26.81 4.73
N VAL A 160 -5.01 -25.82 4.74
CA VAL A 160 -4.66 -24.40 4.90
C VAL A 160 -3.92 -24.17 6.22
N SER A 161 -4.37 -24.77 7.32
CA SER A 161 -3.72 -24.64 8.64
C SER A 161 -2.27 -25.13 8.66
N ARG A 162 -1.91 -26.04 7.76
CA ARG A 162 -0.58 -26.64 7.64
C ARG A 162 0.34 -25.92 6.67
N VAL A 163 -0.18 -24.97 5.87
CA VAL A 163 0.64 -24.16 4.96
C VAL A 163 1.71 -23.41 5.76
N ASP A 164 2.96 -23.53 5.31
CA ASP A 164 4.09 -22.72 5.79
C ASP A 164 4.03 -21.33 5.14
N PRO A 165 3.79 -20.25 5.91
CA PRO A 165 3.72 -18.90 5.35
C PRO A 165 5.03 -18.39 4.74
N ALA A 166 6.18 -18.99 5.09
CA ALA A 166 7.47 -18.62 4.51
C ALA A 166 7.69 -19.18 3.09
N ASN A 167 6.99 -20.26 2.75
CA ASN A 167 6.99 -20.87 1.42
C ASN A 167 5.61 -21.49 1.13
N PRO A 168 4.60 -20.65 0.85
CA PRO A 168 3.22 -21.09 0.84
C PRO A 168 2.85 -21.85 -0.43
N GLU A 169 2.28 -23.04 -0.24
CA GLU A 169 1.58 -23.81 -1.26
C GLU A 169 0.10 -23.91 -0.88
N TRP A 170 -0.74 -23.08 -1.49
CA TRP A 170 -2.15 -23.00 -1.12
C TRP A 170 -2.95 -24.17 -1.70
N PRO A 171 -3.75 -24.88 -0.90
CA PRO A 171 -4.66 -25.90 -1.42
C PRO A 171 -5.75 -25.26 -2.30
N GLU A 172 -6.25 -26.02 -3.26
CA GLU A 172 -7.41 -25.59 -4.07
C GLU A 172 -8.67 -25.51 -3.19
N MET A 173 -9.44 -24.45 -3.39
CA MET A 173 -10.70 -24.25 -2.68
C MET A 173 -11.72 -25.29 -3.14
N PRO A 174 -12.40 -25.99 -2.20
CA PRO A 174 -13.47 -26.91 -2.56
C PRO A 174 -14.70 -26.14 -3.08
N GLN A 175 -15.50 -26.77 -3.94
CA GLN A 175 -16.79 -26.23 -4.38
C GLN A 175 -17.90 -26.53 -3.36
#